data_AF-A0AAW8KY66-F1
#
_entry.id   AF-A0AAW8KY66-F1
#
_cell.length_a   1.000
_cell.length_b   1.000
_cell.length_c   1.000
_cell.angle_alpha   90.00
_cell.angle_beta   90.00
_cell.angle_gamma   90.00
#
_symmetry.space_group_name_H-M   'P 1'
#
loop_
_entity.id
_entity.type
_entity.pdbx_description
1 polymer ?
#
loop_
_entity_poly.entity_id
_entity_poly.type
_entity_poly.pdbx_seq_one_letter_code
_entity_poly.pdbx_strand_id
1 'polypeptide(L)'
;RQVQQILANIDLDLARQVGANLGIEVPDLTLDYKKTAVEKSAKLSFLAFPPQDIQGRKVAVLIHNLVKSDSLEAMKNWAIKEGVTLHLLAPSLAPVKDHQDSIITADGMQMAEPSIAYDAVIIPDGDNLNAVLQDGVARHYLLEAYKHLKPIAFLGNKSDLLEPL
;
A
#
# COMPACT_ATOMS: atom_id res chain seq x y z
N ARG A 1 -13.44 32.95 6.50
CA ARG A 1 -14.11 32.44 7.73
C ARG A 1 -13.52 31.13 8.25
N GLN A 2 -13.67 29.99 7.55
CA GLN A 2 -13.24 28.69 8.09
C GLN A 2 -11.74 28.62 8.40
N VAL A 3 -10.89 28.95 7.43
CA VAL A 3 -9.43 28.95 7.61
C VAL A 3 -8.98 30.08 8.55
N GLN A 4 -9.32 31.32 8.18
CA GLN A 4 -8.82 32.52 8.86
C GLN A 4 -9.35 32.73 10.30
N GLN A 5 -10.44 32.07 10.70
CA GLN A 5 -11.01 32.26 12.04
C GLN A 5 -11.19 30.94 12.79
N ILE A 6 -11.80 29.92 12.20
CA ILE A 6 -12.06 28.68 12.95
C ILE A 6 -10.77 27.89 13.13
N LEU A 7 -10.09 27.54 12.05
CA LEU A 7 -8.83 26.78 12.14
C LEU A 7 -7.76 27.59 12.86
N ALA A 8 -7.64 28.88 12.55
CA ALA A 8 -6.63 29.75 13.17
C ALA A 8 -6.81 29.90 14.69
N ASN A 9 -8.02 29.74 15.22
CA ASN A 9 -8.28 29.69 16.67
C ASN A 9 -8.06 28.30 17.29
N ILE A 10 -7.90 27.25 16.48
CA ILE A 10 -7.57 25.90 16.93
C ILE A 10 -6.06 25.71 16.93
N ASP A 11 -5.43 25.94 15.77
CA ASP A 11 -3.99 25.81 15.56
C ASP A 11 -3.58 26.65 14.33
N LEU A 12 -2.65 27.60 14.52
CA LEU A 12 -2.22 28.52 13.45
C LEU A 12 -1.46 27.79 12.34
N ASP A 13 -0.70 26.75 12.66
CA ASP A 13 0.09 26.02 11.67
C ASP A 13 -0.83 25.18 10.78
N LEU A 14 -1.85 24.55 11.34
CA LEU A 14 -2.93 23.91 10.60
C LEU A 14 -3.62 24.90 9.67
N ALA A 15 -4.01 26.07 10.18
CA ALA A 15 -4.68 27.09 9.38
C ALA A 15 -3.81 27.56 8.22
N ARG A 16 -2.52 27.82 8.46
CA ARG A 16 -1.56 28.23 7.42
C ARG A 16 -1.35 27.15 6.36
N GLN A 17 -1.22 25.89 6.75
CA GLN A 17 -1.09 24.77 5.80
C GLN A 17 -2.33 24.63 4.92
N VAL A 18 -3.53 24.68 5.51
CA VAL A 18 -4.79 24.64 4.76
C VAL A 18 -4.93 25.88 3.87
N GLY A 19 -4.57 27.06 4.38
CA GLY A 19 -4.60 28.32 3.65
C GLY A 19 -3.72 28.31 2.41
N ALA A 20 -2.47 27.83 2.52
CA ALA A 20 -1.53 27.73 1.40
C ALA A 20 -2.09 26.87 0.25
N ASN A 21 -2.73 25.74 0.57
CA ASN A 21 -3.34 24.86 -0.43
C ASN A 21 -4.59 25.45 -1.09
N LEU A 22 -5.21 26.45 -0.47
CA LEU A 22 -6.44 27.10 -0.96
C LEU A 22 -6.22 28.53 -1.49
N GLY A 23 -4.99 29.04 -1.45
CA GLY A 23 -4.68 30.44 -1.79
C GLY A 23 -5.29 31.45 -0.82
N ILE A 24 -5.49 31.07 0.45
CA ILE A 24 -6.06 31.92 1.50
C ILE A 24 -4.96 32.37 2.43
N GLU A 25 -4.73 33.69 2.49
CA GLU A 25 -3.83 34.29 3.47
C GLU A 25 -4.43 34.20 4.87
N VAL A 26 -3.62 33.75 5.82
CA VAL A 26 -4.00 33.61 7.23
C VAL A 26 -3.32 34.73 8.01
N PRO A 27 -4.08 35.68 8.58
CA PRO A 27 -3.50 36.76 9.36
C PRO A 27 -2.89 36.22 10.65
N ASP A 28 -1.88 36.91 11.16
CA ASP A 28 -1.38 36.66 12.51
C ASP A 28 -2.44 37.08 13.53
N LEU A 29 -2.95 36.11 14.28
CA LEU A 29 -3.95 36.35 15.31
C LEU A 29 -3.28 36.46 16.68
N THR A 30 -3.72 37.42 17.48
CA THR A 30 -3.54 37.35 18.94
C THR A 30 -4.44 36.25 19.47
N LEU A 31 -3.84 35.09 19.73
CA LEU A 31 -4.54 33.94 20.26
C LEU A 31 -4.99 34.21 21.70
N ASP A 32 -6.30 34.32 21.90
CA ASP A 32 -6.93 34.48 23.21
C ASP A 32 -7.81 33.26 23.51
N TYR A 33 -7.16 32.15 23.85
CA TYR A 33 -7.84 30.91 24.21
C TYR A 33 -7.50 30.46 25.63
N LYS A 34 -8.47 29.79 26.25
CA LYS A 34 -8.31 29.23 27.59
C LYS A 34 -7.30 28.08 27.54
N LYS A 35 -6.20 28.22 28.31
CA LYS A 35 -5.21 27.14 28.44
C LYS A 35 -5.86 25.88 29.01
N THR A 36 -5.64 24.75 28.35
CA THR A 36 -6.04 23.43 28.82
C THR A 36 -5.00 22.89 29.80
N ALA A 37 -5.42 22.07 30.75
CA ALA A 37 -4.49 21.37 31.64
C ALA A 37 -3.75 20.22 30.94
N VAL A 38 -4.27 19.75 29.80
CA VAL A 38 -3.69 18.69 28.98
C VAL A 38 -3.40 19.26 27.60
N GLU A 39 -2.13 19.24 27.20
CA GLU A 39 -1.69 19.73 25.89
C GLU A 39 -1.76 18.65 24.80
N LYS A 40 -1.37 17.41 25.12
CA LYS A 40 -1.38 16.27 24.19
C LYS A 40 -1.85 15.01 24.89
N SER A 41 -2.61 14.19 24.18
CA SER A 41 -3.02 12.85 24.64
C SER A 41 -2.70 11.84 23.55
N ALA A 42 -1.80 10.90 23.85
CA ALA A 42 -1.44 9.83 22.93
C ALA A 42 -2.69 9.03 22.48
N LYS A 43 -3.69 8.88 23.36
CA LYS A 43 -4.97 8.18 23.12
C LYS A 43 -5.79 8.74 21.96
N LEU A 44 -5.50 9.96 21.50
CA LEU A 44 -6.17 10.60 20.36
C LEU A 44 -5.45 10.36 19.02
N SER A 45 -4.30 9.68 19.03
CA SER A 45 -3.53 9.38 17.83
C SER A 45 -3.68 7.91 17.42
N PHE A 46 -4.02 7.67 16.15
CA PHE A 46 -3.98 6.33 15.56
C PHE A 46 -2.57 5.75 15.53
N LEU A 47 -1.54 6.58 15.36
CA LEU A 47 -0.15 6.14 15.26
C LEU A 47 0.48 5.82 16.62
N ALA A 48 -0.14 6.25 17.73
CA ALA A 48 0.38 5.96 19.06
C ALA A 48 0.13 4.51 19.50
N PHE A 49 -0.78 3.80 18.83
CA PHE A 49 -1.15 2.42 19.14
C PHE A 49 -1.20 1.58 17.85
N PRO A 50 -0.06 1.34 17.20
CA PRO A 50 -0.04 0.45 16.04
C PRO A 50 -0.45 -0.97 16.46
N PRO A 51 -1.12 -1.74 15.57
CA PRO A 51 -1.39 -3.16 15.79
C PRO A 51 -0.10 -3.93 16.10
N GLN A 52 -0.20 -4.95 16.95
CA GLN A 52 0.95 -5.79 17.32
C GLN A 52 1.27 -6.86 16.27
N ASP A 53 0.30 -7.14 15.38
CA ASP A 53 0.38 -8.17 14.36
C ASP A 53 -0.35 -7.73 13.07
N ILE A 54 -0.32 -8.62 12.07
CA ILE A 54 -0.92 -8.43 10.75
C ILE A 54 -2.05 -9.44 10.48
N GLN A 55 -2.62 -10.05 11.51
CA GLN A 55 -3.67 -11.05 11.33
C GLN A 55 -4.90 -10.44 10.65
N GLY A 56 -5.48 -11.18 9.70
CA GLY A 56 -6.62 -10.75 8.91
C GLY A 56 -6.31 -9.76 7.79
N ARG A 57 -5.05 -9.30 7.66
CA ARG A 57 -4.62 -8.47 6.53
C ARG A 57 -4.65 -9.27 5.23
N LYS A 58 -4.92 -8.59 4.12
CA LYS A 58 -4.92 -9.16 2.77
C LYS A 58 -3.72 -8.68 1.98
N VAL A 59 -3.02 -9.59 1.32
CA VAL A 59 -1.84 -9.27 0.51
C VAL A 59 -2.02 -9.79 -0.90
N ALA A 60 -1.86 -8.91 -1.87
CA ALA A 60 -1.88 -9.26 -3.28
C ALA A 60 -0.50 -9.82 -3.69
N VAL A 61 -0.49 -10.98 -4.33
CA VAL A 61 0.72 -11.57 -4.92
C VAL A 61 0.55 -11.55 -6.44
N LEU A 62 1.30 -10.68 -7.12
CA LEU A 62 1.18 -10.48 -8.57
C LEU A 62 1.97 -11.59 -9.28
N ILE A 63 1.29 -12.61 -9.79
CA ILE A 63 1.91 -13.75 -10.46
C ILE A 63 1.82 -13.64 -11.98
N HIS A 64 2.87 -14.12 -12.67
CA HIS A 64 2.92 -14.25 -14.12
C HIS A 64 3.45 -15.65 -14.47
N ASN A 65 3.32 -16.07 -15.74
CA ASN A 65 3.96 -17.30 -16.21
C ASN A 65 5.46 -17.29 -15.87
N LEU A 66 6.04 -18.49 -15.67
CA LEU A 66 7.43 -18.71 -15.25
C LEU A 66 7.75 -18.19 -13.83
N VAL A 67 6.72 -18.00 -12.99
CA VAL A 67 6.90 -17.76 -11.55
C VAL A 67 7.58 -18.96 -10.88
N LYS A 68 8.36 -18.72 -9.84
CA LYS A 68 9.06 -19.75 -9.08
C LYS A 68 8.15 -20.33 -7.98
N SER A 69 7.77 -21.60 -8.10
CA SER A 69 6.86 -22.27 -7.15
C SER A 69 7.36 -22.26 -5.70
N ASP A 70 8.65 -22.49 -5.47
CA ASP A 70 9.24 -22.40 -4.12
C ASP A 70 8.99 -21.05 -3.44
N SER A 71 9.02 -19.96 -4.22
CA SER A 71 8.73 -18.61 -3.71
C SER A 71 7.26 -18.51 -3.27
N LEU A 72 6.33 -19.09 -4.04
CA LEU A 72 4.92 -19.10 -3.69
C LEU A 72 4.63 -19.97 -2.46
N GLU A 73 5.26 -21.13 -2.35
CA GLU A 73 5.10 -22.03 -1.20
C GLU A 73 5.63 -21.40 0.09
N ALA A 74 6.81 -20.79 0.05
CA ALA A 74 7.37 -20.08 1.19
C ALA A 74 6.44 -18.95 1.67
N MET A 75 5.86 -18.19 0.74
CA MET A 75 4.89 -17.14 1.07
C MET A 75 3.60 -17.69 1.67
N LYS A 76 3.04 -18.76 1.10
CA LYS A 76 1.84 -19.42 1.65
C LYS A 76 2.06 -19.90 3.08
N ASN A 77 3.20 -20.54 3.34
CA ASN A 77 3.55 -21.00 4.68
C ASN A 77 3.72 -19.84 5.67
N TRP A 78 4.39 -18.76 5.26
CA TRP A 78 4.49 -17.53 6.04
C TRP A 78 3.12 -16.94 6.36
N ALA A 79 2.24 -16.85 5.35
CA ALA A 79 0.92 -16.25 5.53
C ALA A 79 0.03 -17.06 6.48
N ILE A 80 0.06 -18.39 6.41
CA ILE A 80 -0.63 -19.27 7.37
C ILE A 80 -0.11 -19.01 8.79
N LYS A 81 1.21 -18.93 8.96
CA LYS A 81 1.84 -18.70 10.26
C LYS A 81 1.45 -17.35 10.86
N GLU A 82 1.41 -16.29 10.05
CA GLU A 82 1.11 -14.93 10.49
C GLU A 82 -0.40 -14.58 10.47
N GLY A 83 -1.27 -15.51 10.05
CA GLY A 83 -2.71 -15.28 9.93
C GLY A 83 -3.10 -14.28 8.84
N VAL A 84 -2.30 -14.19 7.77
CA VAL A 84 -2.49 -13.31 6.62
C VAL A 84 -3.22 -14.05 5.50
N THR A 85 -4.08 -13.33 4.77
CA THR A 85 -4.72 -13.85 3.56
C THR A 85 -3.90 -13.43 2.33
N LEU A 86 -3.31 -14.39 1.61
CA LEU A 86 -2.69 -14.13 0.31
C LEU A 86 -3.68 -14.42 -0.80
N HIS A 87 -3.80 -13.52 -1.77
CA HIS A 87 -4.46 -13.79 -3.04
C HIS A 87 -3.44 -13.75 -4.17
N LEU A 88 -3.38 -14.81 -4.97
CA LEU A 88 -2.59 -14.90 -6.18
C LEU A 88 -3.34 -14.23 -7.33
N LEU A 89 -2.83 -13.10 -7.80
CA LEU A 89 -3.46 -12.32 -8.86
C LEU A 89 -2.67 -12.43 -10.15
N ALA A 90 -3.31 -12.92 -11.21
CA ALA A 90 -2.70 -13.09 -12.53
C ALA A 90 -3.21 -12.04 -13.55
N PRO A 91 -2.53 -11.85 -14.70
CA PRO A 91 -3.00 -10.94 -15.75
C PRO A 91 -4.38 -11.33 -16.33
N SER A 92 -4.75 -12.62 -16.25
CA SER A 92 -6.03 -13.15 -16.70
C SER A 92 -6.44 -14.37 -15.87
N LEU A 93 -7.66 -14.88 -16.05
CA LEU A 93 -8.11 -16.15 -15.45
C LEU A 93 -7.50 -17.40 -16.12
N ALA A 94 -6.69 -17.24 -17.18
CA ALA A 94 -5.98 -18.36 -17.75
C ALA A 94 -4.99 -18.95 -16.72
N PRO A 95 -4.79 -20.27 -16.70
CA PRO A 95 -3.84 -20.90 -15.78
C PRO A 95 -2.44 -20.31 -15.92
N VAL A 96 -1.82 -19.96 -14.79
CA VAL A 96 -0.41 -19.57 -14.75
C VAL A 96 0.42 -20.84 -14.73
N LYS A 97 1.50 -20.88 -15.51
CA LYS A 97 2.48 -21.96 -15.47
C LYS A 97 3.72 -21.51 -14.73
N ASP A 98 4.25 -22.34 -13.85
CA ASP A 98 5.54 -22.11 -13.24
C ASP A 98 6.70 -22.45 -14.21
N HIS A 99 7.94 -22.27 -13.73
CA HIS A 99 9.17 -22.64 -14.44
C HIS A 99 9.33 -24.15 -14.75
N GLN A 100 8.48 -25.01 -14.19
CA GLN A 100 8.46 -26.46 -14.36
C GLN A 100 7.20 -26.93 -15.12
N ASP A 101 6.48 -26.01 -15.79
CA ASP A 101 5.21 -26.25 -16.49
C ASP A 101 4.04 -26.70 -15.58
N SER A 102 4.20 -26.62 -14.26
CA SER A 102 3.12 -26.89 -13.29
C SER A 102 2.09 -25.78 -13.30
N ILE A 103 0.82 -26.17 -13.17
CA ILE A 103 -0.30 -25.24 -13.16
C ILE A 103 -0.46 -24.60 -11.78
N ILE A 104 -0.48 -23.27 -11.76
CA ILE A 104 -0.84 -22.44 -10.62
C ILE A 104 -2.18 -21.78 -10.91
N THR A 105 -3.17 -22.09 -10.05
CA THR A 105 -4.48 -21.42 -10.07
C THR A 105 -4.36 -20.05 -9.43
N ALA A 106 -4.76 -19.02 -10.16
CA ALA A 106 -4.92 -17.67 -9.62
C ALA A 106 -6.25 -17.56 -8.87
N ASP A 107 -6.25 -16.80 -7.78
CA ASP A 107 -7.45 -16.47 -7.01
C ASP A 107 -8.28 -15.37 -7.71
N GLY A 108 -7.63 -14.55 -8.54
CA GLY A 108 -8.28 -13.46 -9.27
C GLY A 108 -7.39 -12.84 -10.35
N MET A 109 -7.95 -11.84 -11.03
CA MET A 109 -7.22 -11.05 -12.03
C MET A 109 -6.70 -9.76 -11.42
N GLN A 110 -5.46 -9.38 -11.75
CA GLN A 110 -4.85 -8.12 -11.30
C GLN A 110 -5.71 -6.90 -11.66
N MET A 111 -6.34 -6.90 -12.84
CA MET A 111 -7.21 -5.81 -13.29
C MET A 111 -8.56 -5.77 -12.55
N ALA A 112 -9.07 -6.92 -12.11
CA ALA A 112 -10.37 -7.01 -11.43
C ALA A 112 -10.26 -6.72 -9.93
N GLU A 113 -9.08 -6.91 -9.35
CA GLU A 113 -8.82 -6.79 -7.93
C GLU A 113 -7.72 -5.75 -7.65
N PRO A 114 -8.03 -4.44 -7.73
CA PRO A 114 -7.03 -3.37 -7.68
C PRO A 114 -6.34 -3.26 -6.31
N SER A 115 -5.20 -2.57 -6.26
CA SER A 115 -4.35 -2.52 -5.07
C SER A 115 -5.08 -1.98 -3.85
N ILE A 116 -6.06 -1.08 -4.06
CA ILE A 116 -6.88 -0.49 -2.99
C ILE A 116 -7.60 -1.53 -2.12
N ALA A 117 -7.88 -2.73 -2.65
CA ALA A 117 -8.57 -3.81 -1.92
C ALA A 117 -7.64 -4.62 -0.99
N TYR A 118 -6.33 -4.35 -1.02
CA TYR A 118 -5.30 -5.08 -0.28
C TYR A 118 -4.50 -4.18 0.64
N ASP A 119 -3.88 -4.75 1.66
CA ASP A 119 -3.04 -4.02 2.62
C ASP A 119 -1.57 -3.93 2.16
N ALA A 120 -1.10 -4.89 1.36
CA ALA A 120 0.27 -4.94 0.83
C ALA A 120 0.34 -5.68 -0.52
N VAL A 121 1.48 -5.54 -1.21
CA VAL A 121 1.75 -6.18 -2.50
C VAL A 121 3.07 -6.93 -2.48
N ILE A 122 3.11 -8.12 -3.07
CA ILE A 122 4.33 -8.89 -3.30
C ILE A 122 4.44 -9.22 -4.79
N ILE A 123 5.63 -9.02 -5.36
CA ILE A 123 6.01 -9.56 -6.66
C ILE A 123 6.98 -10.73 -6.42
N PRO A 124 6.56 -11.98 -6.68
CA PRO A 124 7.39 -13.15 -6.47
C PRO A 124 8.51 -13.28 -7.48
N ASP A 125 9.51 -14.09 -7.11
CA ASP A 125 10.61 -14.45 -7.99
C ASP A 125 10.14 -15.32 -9.17
N GLY A 126 10.91 -15.32 -10.26
CA GLY A 126 10.58 -16.06 -11.48
C GLY A 126 11.29 -15.52 -12.72
N ASP A 127 11.38 -16.36 -13.75
CA ASP A 127 12.01 -16.02 -15.04
C ASP A 127 11.02 -15.28 -15.96
N ASN A 128 10.54 -14.14 -15.48
CA ASN A 128 9.44 -13.41 -16.11
C ASN A 128 9.54 -11.90 -15.95
N LEU A 129 10.70 -11.36 -15.56
CA LEU A 129 10.89 -9.92 -15.36
C LEU A 129 10.42 -9.10 -16.58
N ASN A 130 10.80 -9.51 -17.79
CA ASN A 130 10.38 -8.85 -19.03
C ASN A 130 8.85 -8.85 -19.21
N ALA A 131 8.17 -9.94 -18.87
CA ALA A 131 6.71 -10.00 -18.96
C ALA A 131 6.05 -9.04 -17.96
N VAL A 132 6.55 -9.00 -16.72
CA VAL A 132 6.06 -8.08 -15.68
C VAL A 132 6.30 -6.61 -16.07
N LEU A 133 7.47 -6.29 -16.66
CA LEU A 133 7.82 -4.95 -17.13
C LEU A 133 6.91 -4.43 -18.24
N GLN A 134 6.42 -5.32 -19.11
CA GLN A 134 5.51 -4.96 -20.19
C GLN A 134 4.03 -4.91 -19.74
N ASP A 135 3.73 -5.37 -18.52
CA ASP A 135 2.39 -5.37 -17.98
C ASP A 135 2.03 -4.03 -17.35
N GLY A 136 1.25 -3.23 -18.09
CA GLY A 136 0.76 -1.93 -17.63
C GLY A 136 -0.15 -2.02 -16.40
N VAL A 137 -0.86 -3.14 -16.21
CA VAL A 137 -1.72 -3.35 -15.04
C VAL A 137 -0.85 -3.58 -13.82
N ALA A 138 0.15 -4.47 -13.90
CA ALA A 138 1.09 -4.71 -12.82
C ALA A 138 1.84 -3.43 -12.42
N ARG A 139 2.32 -2.64 -13.40
CA ARG A 139 2.98 -1.34 -13.13
C ARG A 139 2.05 -0.36 -12.42
N HIS A 140 0.82 -0.21 -12.91
CA HIS A 140 -0.17 0.65 -12.26
C HIS A 140 -0.46 0.19 -10.82
N TYR A 141 -0.57 -1.13 -10.61
CA TYR A 141 -0.80 -1.74 -9.30
C TYR A 141 0.27 -1.32 -8.28
N LEU A 142 1.54 -1.34 -8.69
CA LEU A 142 2.66 -0.97 -7.83
C LEU A 142 2.69 0.54 -7.54
N LEU A 143 2.46 1.37 -8.55
CA LEU A 143 2.38 2.82 -8.38
C LEU A 143 1.21 3.22 -7.47
N GLU A 144 0.05 2.57 -7.63
CA GLU A 144 -1.12 2.80 -6.79
C GLU A 144 -0.87 2.37 -5.33
N ALA A 145 -0.28 1.20 -5.13
CA ALA A 145 0.11 0.72 -3.80
C ALA A 145 1.12 1.66 -3.13
N TYR A 146 2.13 2.13 -3.88
CA TYR A 146 3.15 3.05 -3.39
C TYR A 146 2.54 4.40 -3.00
N LYS A 147 1.69 4.97 -3.86
CA LYS A 147 0.98 6.23 -3.57
C LYS A 147 0.11 6.14 -2.31
N HIS A 148 -0.43 4.96 -2.02
CA HIS A 148 -1.23 4.69 -0.83
C HIS A 148 -0.40 4.20 0.37
N LEU A 149 0.93 4.35 0.33
CA LEU A 149 1.86 4.04 1.42
C LEU A 149 1.81 2.57 1.88
N LYS A 150 1.50 1.65 0.96
CA LYS A 150 1.44 0.22 1.26
C LYS A 150 2.84 -0.41 1.21
N PRO A 151 3.13 -1.40 2.05
CA PRO A 151 4.32 -2.22 1.88
C PRO A 151 4.31 -2.94 0.53
N ILE A 152 5.45 -2.90 -0.15
CA ILE A 152 5.68 -3.60 -1.42
C ILE A 152 6.96 -4.43 -1.28
N ALA A 153 6.87 -5.74 -1.54
CA ALA A 153 8.02 -6.62 -1.53
C ALA A 153 8.34 -7.11 -2.95
N PHE A 154 9.61 -7.00 -3.34
CA PHE A 154 10.14 -7.52 -4.59
C PHE A 154 11.08 -8.68 -4.27
N LEU A 155 10.82 -9.86 -4.85
CA LEU A 155 11.66 -11.04 -4.66
C LEU A 155 12.54 -11.30 -5.89
N GLY A 156 13.74 -11.85 -5.67
CA GLY A 156 14.69 -12.14 -6.74
C GLY A 156 15.05 -10.90 -7.56
N ASN A 157 15.02 -11.00 -8.88
CA ASN A 157 15.30 -9.89 -9.79
C ASN A 157 14.15 -8.89 -9.96
N LYS A 158 13.07 -9.00 -9.18
CA LYS A 158 11.92 -8.08 -9.31
C LYS A 158 12.19 -6.69 -8.76
N SER A 159 13.26 -6.50 -7.99
CA SER A 159 13.71 -5.15 -7.58
C SER A 159 14.01 -4.26 -8.79
N ASP A 160 14.37 -4.85 -9.92
CA ASP A 160 14.70 -4.16 -11.16
C ASP A 160 13.48 -3.45 -11.78
N LEU A 161 12.26 -3.79 -11.31
CA LEU A 161 11.04 -3.04 -11.63
C LEU A 161 11.09 -1.59 -11.11
N LEU A 162 11.89 -1.28 -10.09
CA LEU A 162 11.97 0.08 -9.52
C LEU A 162 12.60 1.10 -10.47
N GLU A 163 13.50 0.70 -11.36
CA GLU A 163 14.15 1.64 -12.29
C GLU A 163 13.18 2.24 -13.31
N PRO A 164 12.27 1.45 -13.94
CA PRO A 164 11.29 1.98 -14.89
C PRO A 164 9.93 2.37 -14.29
N LEU A 165 9.71 2.24 -12.98
CA LEU A 165 8.47 2.67 -12.30
C LEU A 165 8.43 4.19 -12.13
#